data_AF-A0A1D2R8F3-F1
#
_entry.id   AF-A0A1D2R8F3-F1
#
_cell.length_a   1.000
_cell.length_b   1.000
_cell.length_c   1.000
_cell.angle_alpha   90.00
_cell.angle_beta   90.00
_cell.angle_gamma   90.00
#
_symmetry.space_group_name_H-M   'P 1'
#
loop_
_entity.id
_entity.type
_entity.pdbx_description
1 polymer ?
#
loop_
_entity_poly.entity_id
_entity_poly.type
_entity_poly.pdbx_seq_one_letter_code
_entity_poly.pdbx_strand_id
1 'polypeptide(L)'
;MKLKKLFLITMFLLLFANICFAQEQKVDVDITIVSHEIKDAYVVGDSFWYKVEFTNIGIGIINDNFNISVFNPSGNLIDSRNYDILLEPNESKTINSTGGKKGEVAAFPFDTNGDYKMEIKSKKLIDFYRWFDVKTGKSTYRSYNRQPMTFKYYFDVMPRWQYDLWKDTKEINKEMLDATEEMNDATKKSLKLTEELDKVTKEVNDATKNIEYATYAMLVVAFVTLFVSLSKR
;
A
#
# COMPACT_ATOMS: atom_id res chain seq x y z
N MET A 1 -16.05 51.24 -49.40
CA MET A 1 -15.36 51.51 -48.10
C MET A 1 -15.67 50.48 -46.99
N LYS A 2 -16.84 49.82 -46.97
CA LYS A 2 -17.21 48.85 -45.91
C LYS A 2 -16.37 47.56 -45.90
N LEU A 3 -15.96 47.05 -47.07
CA LEU A 3 -15.22 45.77 -47.17
C LEU A 3 -13.81 45.81 -46.56
N LYS A 4 -13.08 46.93 -46.73
CA LYS A 4 -11.73 47.10 -46.14
C LYS A 4 -11.75 47.13 -44.61
N LYS A 5 -12.78 47.75 -44.01
CA LYS A 5 -12.94 47.77 -42.54
C LYS A 5 -13.28 46.40 -41.99
N LEU A 6 -14.13 45.64 -42.68
CA LEU A 6 -14.47 44.28 -42.28
C LEU A 6 -13.23 43.38 -42.32
N PHE A 7 -12.44 43.44 -43.39
CA PHE A 7 -11.20 42.67 -43.53
C PHE A 7 -10.16 42.98 -42.45
N LEU A 8 -9.99 44.25 -42.08
CA LEU A 8 -9.06 44.64 -41.01
C LEU A 8 -9.49 44.09 -39.65
N ILE A 9 -10.80 44.06 -39.37
CA ILE A 9 -11.35 43.52 -38.12
C ILE A 9 -11.17 42.00 -38.07
N THR A 10 -11.43 41.27 -39.16
CA THR A 10 -11.18 39.82 -39.20
C THR A 10 -9.70 39.48 -39.07
N MET A 11 -8.82 40.26 -39.72
CA MET A 11 -7.37 40.05 -39.60
C MET A 11 -6.87 40.32 -38.18
N PHE A 12 -7.42 41.35 -37.51
CA PHE A 12 -7.11 41.65 -36.11
C PHE A 12 -7.65 40.57 -35.16
N LEU A 13 -8.86 40.06 -35.39
CA LEU A 13 -9.42 38.94 -34.62
C LEU A 13 -8.60 37.64 -34.80
N LEU A 14 -8.09 37.36 -36.00
CA LEU A 14 -7.22 36.21 -36.26
C LEU A 14 -5.83 36.35 -35.62
N LEU A 15 -5.32 37.58 -35.50
CA LEU A 15 -4.09 37.86 -34.75
C LEU A 15 -4.30 37.66 -33.24
N PHE A 16 -5.45 38.07 -32.69
CA PHE A 16 -5.79 37.83 -31.28
C PHE A 16 -6.08 36.35 -30.98
N ALA A 17 -6.64 35.59 -31.93
CA ALA A 17 -6.87 34.15 -31.76
C ALA A 17 -5.58 33.35 -31.57
N ASN A 18 -4.44 33.83 -32.11
CA ASN A 18 -3.13 33.19 -31.92
C ASN A 18 -2.42 33.62 -30.62
N ILE A 19 -2.87 34.69 -29.95
CA ILE A 19 -2.22 35.23 -28.75
C ILE A 19 -2.74 34.60 -27.45
N CYS A 20 -3.85 33.85 -27.49
CA CYS A 20 -4.55 33.45 -26.26
C CYS A 20 -4.58 31.94 -25.96
N PHE A 21 -3.70 31.15 -26.58
CA PHE A 21 -3.40 29.81 -26.08
C PHE A 21 -2.00 29.83 -25.48
N ALA A 22 -1.88 30.46 -24.30
CA ALA A 22 -0.79 30.10 -23.40
C ALA A 22 -0.96 28.60 -23.15
N GLN A 23 -0.17 27.77 -23.82
CA GLN A 23 -0.27 26.32 -23.68
C GLN A 23 -0.08 26.00 -22.21
N GLU A 24 -1.12 25.46 -21.57
CA GLU A 24 -1.06 25.04 -20.18
C GLU A 24 0.08 24.04 -20.02
N GLN A 25 1.13 24.45 -19.30
CA GLN A 25 2.27 23.59 -18.99
C GLN A 25 1.87 22.71 -17.81
N LYS A 26 1.99 21.40 -17.97
CA LYS A 26 1.53 20.40 -17.00
C LYS A 26 2.66 19.43 -16.71
N VAL A 27 3.00 19.28 -15.44
CA VAL A 27 4.07 18.38 -14.99
C VAL A 27 3.50 17.44 -13.95
N ASP A 28 3.63 16.14 -14.20
CA ASP A 28 3.46 15.12 -13.16
C ASP A 28 4.74 15.02 -12.33
N VAL A 29 4.58 14.92 -11.01
CA VAL A 29 5.66 14.89 -10.04
C VAL A 29 5.51 13.65 -9.18
N ASP A 30 6.53 12.78 -9.26
CA ASP A 30 6.70 11.69 -8.31
C ASP A 30 7.88 11.99 -7.37
N ILE A 31 7.67 11.77 -6.07
CA ILE A 31 8.66 12.04 -5.02
C ILE A 31 8.87 10.77 -4.23
N THR A 32 10.14 10.35 -4.16
CA THR A 32 10.59 9.27 -3.30
C THR A 32 11.53 9.82 -2.24
N ILE A 33 11.18 9.67 -0.97
CA ILE A 33 12.07 9.92 0.17
C ILE A 33 12.73 8.61 0.55
N VAL A 34 14.06 8.57 0.56
CA VAL A 34 14.85 7.37 0.82
C VAL A 34 15.59 7.54 2.15
N SER A 35 15.25 6.70 3.13
CA SER A 35 16.00 6.56 4.39
C SER A 35 17.03 5.42 4.28
N HIS A 36 18.19 5.57 4.93
CA HIS A 36 19.27 4.58 4.88
C HIS A 36 19.01 3.35 5.77
N GLU A 37 18.39 3.55 6.95
CA GLU A 37 18.30 2.51 7.98
C GLU A 37 16.97 1.76 7.97
N ILE A 38 15.86 2.49 7.91
CA ILE A 38 14.52 1.94 8.08
C ILE A 38 13.73 2.10 6.77
N LYS A 39 13.30 0.96 6.21
CA LYS A 39 12.57 0.94 4.93
C LYS A 39 11.08 1.22 5.05
N ASP A 40 10.52 0.99 6.24
CA ASP A 40 9.07 0.94 6.45
C ASP A 40 8.51 2.23 7.06
N ALA A 41 9.37 3.11 7.58
CA ALA A 41 9.00 4.35 8.26
C ALA A 41 10.16 5.36 8.24
N TYR A 42 9.83 6.64 8.39
CA TYR A 42 10.83 7.69 8.63
C TYR A 42 10.92 7.97 10.12
N VAL A 43 12.12 7.92 10.67
CA VAL A 43 12.34 7.96 12.11
C VAL A 43 13.37 9.02 12.48
N VAL A 44 13.10 9.76 13.56
CA VAL A 44 14.05 10.73 14.12
C VAL A 44 15.38 10.05 14.44
N GLY A 45 16.47 10.68 14.01
CA GLY A 45 17.85 10.16 14.13
C GLY A 45 18.38 9.53 12.84
N ASP A 46 17.51 9.07 11.94
CA ASP A 46 17.94 8.59 10.62
C ASP A 46 18.35 9.76 9.72
N SER A 47 18.93 9.43 8.57
CA SER A 47 19.17 10.38 7.48
C SER A 47 18.40 9.98 6.23
N PHE A 48 17.92 10.99 5.50
CA PHE A 48 17.21 10.82 4.25
C PHE A 48 17.85 11.59 3.11
N TRP A 49 17.60 11.10 1.90
CA TRP A 49 17.79 11.84 0.67
C TRP A 49 16.52 11.72 -0.16
N TYR A 50 16.43 12.49 -1.24
CA TYR A 50 15.22 12.48 -2.07
C TYR A 50 15.54 12.28 -3.54
N LYS A 51 14.60 11.62 -4.23
CA LYS A 51 14.49 11.55 -5.68
C LYS A 51 13.18 12.23 -6.08
N VAL A 52 13.26 13.12 -7.06
CA VAL A 52 12.08 13.74 -7.69
C VAL A 52 12.10 13.42 -9.18
N GLU A 53 11.01 12.86 -9.68
CA GLU A 53 10.82 12.59 -11.09
C GLU A 53 9.75 13.52 -11.65
N PHE A 54 10.14 14.31 -12.65
CA PHE A 54 9.25 15.20 -13.38
C PHE A 54 8.89 14.56 -14.71
N THR A 55 7.61 14.44 -15.01
CA THR A 55 7.11 13.97 -16.31
C THR A 55 6.27 15.05 -16.95
N ASN A 56 6.64 15.50 -18.15
CA ASN A 56 5.85 16.48 -18.88
C ASN A 56 4.61 15.79 -19.49
N ILE A 57 3.45 16.03 -18.90
CA ILE A 57 2.15 15.51 -19.38
C ILE A 57 1.40 16.53 -20.25
N GLY A 58 2.02 17.67 -20.52
CA GLY A 58 1.53 18.70 -21.43
C GLY A 58 1.96 18.46 -22.88
N ILE A 59 1.49 19.34 -23.76
CA ILE A 59 1.81 19.30 -25.21
C ILE A 59 2.98 20.21 -25.59
N GLY A 60 3.37 21.12 -24.70
CA GLY A 60 4.43 22.11 -24.95
C GLY A 60 5.74 21.71 -24.29
N ILE A 61 6.85 22.24 -24.82
CA ILE A 61 8.18 22.07 -24.22
C ILE A 61 8.24 22.86 -22.91
N ILE A 62 8.77 22.23 -21.87
CA ILE A 62 9.02 22.87 -20.58
C ILE A 62 10.52 23.07 -20.44
N ASN A 63 10.98 24.31 -20.53
CA ASN A 63 12.33 24.71 -20.22
C ASN A 63 12.26 25.72 -19.06
N ASP A 64 12.50 25.26 -17.84
CA ASP A 64 12.38 26.12 -16.66
C ASP A 64 13.36 25.76 -15.55
N ASN A 65 13.51 26.69 -14.60
CA ASN A 65 14.31 26.53 -13.40
C ASN A 65 13.38 26.18 -12.22
N PHE A 66 13.40 24.93 -11.78
CA PHE A 66 12.61 24.46 -10.64
C PHE A 66 13.40 24.63 -9.36
N ASN A 67 12.86 25.37 -8.39
CA ASN A 67 13.38 25.44 -7.03
C ASN A 67 12.74 24.34 -6.19
N ILE A 68 13.55 23.56 -5.49
CA ILE A 68 13.11 22.54 -4.55
C ILE A 68 13.63 22.91 -3.18
N SER A 69 12.71 23.10 -2.25
CA SER A 69 12.98 23.46 -0.87
C SER A 69 12.45 22.39 0.07
N VAL A 70 13.24 22.02 1.07
CA VAL A 70 12.85 21.05 2.11
C VAL A 70 12.80 21.77 3.44
N PHE A 71 11.71 21.55 4.19
CA PHE A 71 11.46 22.17 5.48
C PHE A 71 11.22 21.09 6.54
N ASN A 72 11.73 21.34 7.74
CA ASN A 72 11.40 20.52 8.91
C ASN A 72 9.98 20.86 9.44
N PRO A 73 9.45 20.07 10.40
CA PRO A 73 8.13 20.29 11.00
C PRO A 73 7.96 21.65 11.68
N SER A 74 9.06 22.28 12.13
CA SER A 74 9.03 23.64 12.70
C SER A 74 8.94 24.73 11.62
N GLY A 75 9.00 24.35 10.33
CA GLY A 75 9.01 25.28 9.20
C GLY A 75 10.39 25.83 8.85
N ASN A 76 11.46 25.37 9.49
CA ASN A 76 12.83 25.79 9.18
C ASN A 76 13.28 25.16 7.86
N LEU A 77 13.98 25.95 7.04
CA LEU A 77 14.55 25.48 5.78
C LEU A 77 15.76 24.58 6.05
N ILE A 78 15.73 23.35 5.54
CA ILE A 78 16.82 22.36 5.60
C ILE A 78 17.71 22.48 4.35
N ASP A 79 17.11 22.51 3.17
CA ASP A 79 17.81 22.57 1.88
C ASP A 79 16.96 23.36 0.86
N SER A 80 17.63 24.05 -0.07
CA SER A 80 16.97 24.72 -1.19
C SER A 80 17.90 24.76 -2.40
N ARG A 81 17.46 24.18 -3.53
CA ARG A 81 18.26 24.05 -4.76
C ARG A 81 17.46 24.37 -5.99
N ASN A 82 18.14 24.89 -7.00
CA ASN A 82 17.56 25.20 -8.30
C ASN A 82 18.05 24.19 -9.34
N TYR A 83 17.13 23.70 -10.18
CA TYR A 83 17.41 22.74 -11.23
C TYR A 83 16.90 23.25 -12.56
N ASP A 84 17.80 23.41 -13.53
CA ASP A 84 17.42 23.70 -14.91
C ASP A 84 16.95 22.41 -15.59
N ILE A 85 15.67 22.39 -15.93
CA ILE A 85 14.98 21.22 -16.47
C ILE A 85 14.38 21.60 -17.82
N LEU A 86 14.81 20.85 -18.83
CA LEU A 86 14.20 20.77 -20.15
C LEU A 86 13.44 19.45 -20.20
N LEU A 87 12.15 19.50 -20.54
CA LEU A 87 11.28 18.35 -20.77
C LEU A 87 10.50 18.56 -22.07
N GLU A 88 10.75 17.69 -23.05
CA GLU A 88 9.89 17.51 -24.21
C GLU A 88 8.54 16.86 -23.80
N PRO A 89 7.49 16.93 -24.64
CA PRO A 89 6.22 16.26 -24.33
C PRO A 89 6.39 14.76 -24.07
N ASN A 90 5.84 14.28 -22.95
CA ASN A 90 5.98 12.91 -22.42
C ASN A 90 7.40 12.49 -21.99
N GLU A 91 8.35 13.42 -21.92
CA GLU A 91 9.67 13.16 -21.35
C GLU A 91 9.60 13.13 -19.82
N SER A 92 10.39 12.24 -19.22
CA SER A 92 10.60 12.18 -17.78
C SER A 92 12.06 12.48 -17.43
N LYS A 93 12.28 13.32 -16.41
CA LYS A 93 13.61 13.61 -15.87
C LYS A 93 13.63 13.39 -14.36
N THR A 94 14.55 12.54 -13.93
CA THR A 94 14.84 12.33 -12.51
C THR A 94 15.93 13.28 -12.05
N ILE A 95 15.73 13.86 -10.87
CA ILE A 95 16.77 14.54 -10.09
C ILE A 95 16.87 13.91 -8.70
N ASN A 96 18.06 14.02 -8.11
CA ASN A 96 18.31 13.60 -6.74
C ASN A 96 18.82 14.80 -5.93
N SER A 97 18.78 14.72 -4.61
CA SER A 97 19.55 15.62 -3.76
C SER A 97 21.04 15.38 -4.00
N THR A 98 21.68 16.21 -4.83
CA THR A 98 23.11 16.02 -5.16
C THR A 98 23.99 16.59 -4.05
N GLY A 99 25.02 15.84 -3.65
CA GLY A 99 26.16 16.39 -2.93
C GLY A 99 26.90 17.40 -3.81
N GLY A 100 27.75 18.24 -3.23
CA GLY A 100 28.52 19.24 -3.99
C GLY A 100 29.40 18.64 -5.10
N LYS A 101 29.63 17.31 -5.11
CA LYS A 101 30.36 16.59 -6.15
C LYS A 101 29.45 15.68 -6.99
N LYS A 102 29.85 15.47 -8.24
CA LYS A 102 29.14 14.59 -9.18
C LYS A 102 29.02 13.16 -8.63
N GLY A 103 27.79 12.68 -8.47
CA GLY A 103 27.48 11.33 -7.98
C GLY A 103 27.37 11.21 -6.47
N GLU A 104 27.74 12.24 -5.70
CA GLU A 104 27.41 12.28 -4.27
C GLU A 104 25.92 12.61 -4.11
N VAL A 105 25.31 12.05 -3.07
CA VAL A 105 23.95 12.37 -2.65
C VAL A 105 24.02 13.15 -1.34
N ALA A 106 23.33 14.29 -1.28
CA ALA A 106 23.18 15.04 -0.04
C ALA A 106 22.11 14.35 0.81
N ALA A 107 22.52 13.83 1.95
CA ALA A 107 21.64 13.28 2.96
C ALA A 107 21.41 14.31 4.07
N PHE A 108 20.20 14.34 4.61
CA PHE A 108 19.75 15.27 5.63
C PHE A 108 19.23 14.48 6.82
N PRO A 109 19.51 14.90 8.06
CA PRO A 109 19.00 14.21 9.22
C PRO A 109 17.51 14.45 9.41
N PHE A 110 16.81 13.46 9.97
CA PHE A 110 15.54 13.68 10.64
C PHE A 110 15.79 14.16 12.06
N ASP A 111 15.84 15.48 12.24
CA ASP A 111 16.19 16.12 13.51
C ASP A 111 15.03 16.19 14.51
N THR A 112 13.80 16.23 14.00
CA THR A 112 12.56 16.44 14.74
C THR A 112 11.45 15.56 14.20
N ASN A 113 10.49 15.20 15.03
CA ASN A 113 9.32 14.43 14.62
C ASN A 113 8.19 15.34 14.09
N GLY A 114 7.35 14.80 13.23
CA GLY A 114 6.20 15.46 12.61
C GLY A 114 6.30 15.55 11.09
N ASP A 115 5.46 16.39 10.50
CA ASP A 115 5.34 16.53 9.05
C ASP A 115 6.46 17.38 8.45
N TYR A 116 7.37 16.73 7.73
CA TYR A 116 8.31 17.41 6.85
C TYR A 116 7.61 17.85 5.58
N LYS A 117 8.08 18.94 4.99
CA LYS A 117 7.49 19.51 3.78
C LYS A 117 8.55 19.68 2.71
N MET A 118 8.27 19.15 1.53
CA MET A 118 8.99 19.48 0.30
C MET A 118 8.12 20.40 -0.56
N GLU A 119 8.72 21.48 -1.04
CA GLU A 119 8.07 22.46 -1.90
C GLU A 119 8.83 22.59 -3.22
N ILE A 120 8.13 22.45 -4.34
CA ILE A 120 8.68 22.65 -5.68
C ILE A 120 7.99 23.86 -6.31
N LYS A 121 8.79 24.81 -6.76
CA LYS A 121 8.35 26.04 -7.41
C LYS A 121 8.95 26.17 -8.80
N SER A 122 8.13 26.60 -9.74
CA SER A 122 8.52 26.98 -11.10
C SER A 122 8.49 28.50 -11.22
N LYS A 123 9.34 29.08 -12.08
CA LYS A 123 9.25 30.50 -12.43
C LYS A 123 8.13 30.77 -13.43
N LYS A 124 7.73 29.75 -14.18
CA LYS A 124 6.61 29.78 -15.13
C LYS A 124 5.32 29.34 -14.46
N LEU A 125 4.20 29.63 -15.13
CA LEU A 125 2.88 29.16 -14.71
C LEU A 125 2.73 27.69 -15.13
N ILE A 126 3.17 26.79 -14.26
CA ILE A 126 3.07 25.33 -14.44
C ILE A 126 2.04 24.79 -13.44
N ASP A 127 1.17 23.91 -13.92
CA ASP A 127 0.32 23.08 -13.08
C ASP A 127 1.03 21.78 -12.75
N PHE A 128 1.18 21.49 -11.46
CA PHE A 128 1.75 20.25 -10.98
C PHE A 128 0.64 19.23 -10.71
N TYR A 129 0.89 17.99 -11.10
CA TYR A 129 0.05 16.85 -10.87
C TYR A 129 0.82 15.83 -10.05
N ARG A 130 0.11 15.08 -9.22
CA ARG A 130 0.62 13.83 -8.63
C ARG A 130 -0.47 12.80 -8.71
N TRP A 131 -0.21 11.72 -9.41
CA TRP A 131 -1.10 10.57 -9.47
C TRP A 131 -0.89 9.66 -8.26
N PHE A 132 -1.96 9.06 -7.77
CA PHE A 132 -1.91 8.04 -6.73
C PHE A 132 -3.05 7.04 -6.91
N ASP A 133 -2.79 5.81 -6.50
CA ASP A 133 -3.78 4.73 -6.58
C ASP A 133 -4.65 4.74 -5.33
N VAL A 134 -5.97 4.77 -5.52
CA VAL A 134 -6.96 4.71 -4.45
C VAL A 134 -7.63 3.33 -4.50
N LYS A 135 -7.60 2.62 -3.37
CA LYS A 135 -8.28 1.33 -3.21
C LYS A 135 -9.63 1.52 -2.54
N THR A 136 -10.70 1.08 -3.19
CA THR A 136 -12.07 1.07 -2.66
C THR A 136 -12.61 -0.35 -2.76
N GLY A 137 -12.64 -1.07 -1.63
CA GLY A 137 -12.98 -2.50 -1.61
C GLY A 137 -11.97 -3.34 -2.40
N LYS A 138 -12.44 -4.04 -3.43
CA LYS A 138 -11.59 -4.86 -4.32
C LYS A 138 -11.10 -4.11 -5.56
N SER A 139 -11.52 -2.86 -5.76
CA SER A 139 -11.19 -2.07 -6.94
C SER A 139 -10.09 -1.06 -6.63
N THR A 140 -9.18 -0.86 -7.58
CA THR A 140 -8.17 0.20 -7.56
C THR A 140 -8.45 1.15 -8.72
N TYR A 141 -8.50 2.44 -8.46
CA TYR A 141 -8.56 3.47 -9.51
C TYR A 141 -7.48 4.53 -9.29
N ARG A 142 -7.06 5.16 -10.37
CA ARG A 142 -6.05 6.21 -10.33
C ARG A 142 -6.71 7.57 -10.09
N SER A 143 -6.28 8.28 -9.07
CA SER A 143 -6.69 9.65 -8.76
C SER A 143 -5.49 10.59 -8.90
N TYR A 144 -5.73 11.89 -8.86
CA TYR A 144 -4.65 12.88 -8.88
C TYR A 144 -4.95 14.07 -7.98
N ASN A 145 -3.88 14.71 -7.53
CA ASN A 145 -3.91 16.02 -6.89
C ASN A 145 -3.27 17.04 -7.85
N ARG A 146 -4.00 18.11 -8.18
CA ARG A 146 -3.51 19.22 -8.99
C ARG A 146 -3.15 20.39 -8.07
N GLN A 147 -1.93 20.89 -8.20
CA GLN A 147 -1.42 22.04 -7.45
C GLN A 147 -0.88 23.10 -8.42
N PRO A 148 -1.54 24.26 -8.55
CA PRO A 148 -1.08 25.32 -9.46
C PRO A 148 0.16 26.02 -8.89
N MET A 149 1.16 26.29 -9.73
CA MET A 149 2.39 27.06 -9.48
C MET A 149 3.36 26.52 -8.41
N THR A 150 2.88 25.84 -7.39
CA THR A 150 3.69 25.32 -6.30
C THR A 150 3.19 23.94 -5.92
N PHE A 151 4.08 22.95 -6.01
CA PHE A 151 3.81 21.61 -5.54
C PHE A 151 4.29 21.45 -4.10
N LYS A 152 3.42 20.99 -3.22
CA LYS A 152 3.74 20.68 -1.83
C LYS A 152 3.54 19.18 -1.59
N TYR A 153 4.54 18.58 -0.97
CA TYR A 153 4.55 17.20 -0.55
C TYR A 153 4.89 17.15 0.93
N TYR A 154 4.08 16.41 1.70
CA TYR A 154 4.28 16.21 3.12
C TYR A 154 4.56 14.75 3.39
N PHE A 155 5.43 14.48 4.36
CA PHE A 155 5.73 13.14 4.83
C PHE A 155 6.04 13.17 6.33
N ASP A 156 5.48 12.20 7.04
CA ASP A 156 5.52 12.14 8.50
C ASP A 156 6.78 11.40 8.97
N VAL A 157 7.41 11.94 10.01
CA VAL A 157 8.57 11.37 10.66
C VAL A 157 8.23 11.14 12.12
N MET A 158 8.28 9.89 12.56
CA MET A 158 7.93 9.51 13.92
C MET A 158 9.16 9.52 14.84
N PRO A 159 9.00 9.80 16.14
CA PRO A 159 10.07 9.61 17.10
C PRO A 159 10.41 8.11 17.25
N ARG A 160 11.67 7.80 17.59
CA ARG A 160 12.16 6.42 17.65
C ARG A 160 11.32 5.50 18.54
N TRP A 161 10.91 5.97 19.72
CA TRP A 161 10.08 5.18 20.64
C TRP A 161 8.73 4.78 20.05
N GLN A 162 8.14 5.63 19.18
CA GLN A 162 6.86 5.34 18.54
C GLN A 162 7.04 4.30 17.43
N TYR A 163 8.16 4.36 16.70
CA TYR A 163 8.53 3.34 15.73
C TYR A 163 8.76 1.98 16.40
N ASP A 164 9.51 1.95 17.50
CA ASP A 164 9.79 0.71 18.24
C ASP A 164 8.47 0.11 18.76
N LEU A 165 7.57 0.93 19.34
CA LEU A 165 6.24 0.48 19.76
C LEU A 165 5.38 -0.04 18.60
N TRP A 166 5.39 0.63 17.45
CA TRP A 166 4.66 0.18 16.26
C TRP A 166 5.19 -1.17 15.76
N LYS A 167 6.51 -1.34 15.75
CA LYS A 167 7.18 -2.58 15.35
C LYS A 167 6.82 -3.73 16.29
N ASP A 168 6.91 -3.51 17.59
CA ASP A 168 6.55 -4.50 18.62
C ASP A 168 5.07 -4.91 18.48
N THR A 169 4.19 -3.92 18.28
CA THR A 169 2.76 -4.17 18.06
C THR A 169 2.51 -5.00 16.79
N LYS A 170 3.25 -4.74 15.71
CA LYS A 170 3.16 -5.50 14.45
C LYS A 170 3.63 -6.95 14.64
N GLU A 171 4.69 -7.16 15.41
CA GLU A 171 5.23 -8.49 15.74
C GLU A 171 4.24 -9.28 16.61
N ILE A 172 3.74 -8.68 17.69
CA ILE A 172 2.72 -9.29 18.57
C ILE A 172 1.46 -9.67 17.77
N ASN A 173 0.98 -8.80 16.89
CA ASN A 173 -0.18 -9.10 16.06
C ASN A 173 0.08 -10.28 15.11
N LYS A 174 1.30 -10.41 14.58
CA LYS A 174 1.68 -11.55 13.74
C LYS A 174 1.69 -12.83 14.56
N GLU A 175 2.31 -12.84 15.73
CA GLU A 175 2.32 -14.00 16.62
C GLU A 175 0.91 -14.41 17.05
N MET A 176 0.03 -13.43 17.31
CA MET A 176 -1.37 -13.70 17.64
C MET A 176 -2.15 -14.35 16.48
N LEU A 177 -1.89 -13.93 15.24
CA LEU A 177 -2.48 -14.57 14.05
C LEU A 177 -1.98 -16.01 13.89
N ASP A 178 -0.67 -16.22 14.00
CA ASP A 178 -0.06 -17.55 13.91
C ASP A 178 -0.63 -18.49 15.00
N ALA A 179 -0.73 -18.02 16.24
CA ALA A 179 -1.34 -18.78 17.34
C ALA A 179 -2.83 -19.09 17.11
N THR A 180 -3.56 -18.16 16.48
CA THR A 180 -4.98 -18.38 16.12
C THR A 180 -5.12 -19.46 15.05
N GLU A 181 -4.22 -19.49 14.07
CA GLU A 181 -4.18 -20.55 13.04
C GLU A 181 -3.88 -21.92 13.67
N GLU A 182 -2.88 -22.00 14.56
CA GLU A 182 -2.54 -23.23 15.28
C GLU A 182 -3.72 -23.75 16.13
N MET A 183 -4.41 -22.85 16.85
CA MET A 183 -5.58 -23.20 17.65
C MET A 183 -6.74 -23.72 16.78
N ASN A 184 -6.96 -23.11 15.61
CA ASN A 184 -7.96 -23.57 14.66
C ASN A 184 -7.64 -24.97 14.14
N ASP A 185 -6.37 -25.26 13.85
CA ASP A 185 -5.95 -26.57 13.39
C ASP A 185 -6.01 -27.64 14.49
N ALA A 186 -5.67 -27.29 15.73
CA ALA A 186 -5.88 -28.15 16.89
C ALA A 186 -7.36 -28.47 17.09
N THR A 187 -8.24 -27.48 16.92
CA THR A 187 -9.70 -27.66 17.00
C THR A 187 -10.21 -28.61 15.92
N LYS A 188 -9.76 -28.47 14.67
CA LYS A 188 -10.10 -29.41 13.58
C LYS A 188 -9.64 -30.83 13.89
N LYS A 189 -8.43 -31.01 14.44
CA LYS A 189 -7.93 -32.33 14.84
C LYS A 189 -8.76 -32.95 15.97
N SER A 190 -9.13 -32.15 16.97
CA SER A 190 -10.00 -32.60 18.08
C SER A 190 -11.39 -33.02 17.60
N LEU A 191 -11.98 -32.29 16.64
CA LEU A 191 -13.25 -32.68 16.02
C LEU A 191 -13.14 -34.04 15.30
N LYS A 192 -12.10 -34.25 14.48
CA LYS A 192 -11.87 -35.54 13.82
C LYS A 192 -11.72 -36.70 14.81
N LEU A 193 -10.95 -36.50 15.89
CA LEU A 193 -10.80 -37.53 16.94
C LEU A 193 -12.14 -37.84 17.63
N THR A 194 -12.99 -36.84 17.82
CA THR A 194 -14.33 -37.03 18.40
C THR A 194 -15.21 -37.87 17.47
N GLU A 195 -15.20 -37.58 16.16
CA GLU A 195 -15.92 -38.38 15.15
C GLU A 195 -15.43 -39.84 15.10
N GLU A 196 -14.13 -40.07 15.22
CA GLU A 196 -13.55 -41.41 15.28
C GLU A 196 -13.96 -42.16 16.55
N LEU A 197 -13.95 -41.50 17.72
CA LEU A 197 -14.41 -42.10 18.98
C LEU A 197 -15.89 -42.45 18.95
N ASP A 198 -16.74 -41.62 18.35
CA ASP A 198 -18.16 -41.90 18.16
C ASP A 198 -18.37 -43.14 17.28
N LYS A 199 -17.56 -43.32 16.24
CA LYS A 199 -17.60 -44.50 15.38
C LYS A 199 -17.20 -45.76 16.16
N VAL A 200 -16.09 -45.73 16.90
CA VAL A 200 -15.64 -46.85 17.73
C VAL A 200 -16.70 -47.21 18.78
N THR A 201 -17.33 -46.22 19.40
CA THR A 201 -18.40 -46.44 20.39
C THR A 201 -19.60 -47.18 19.78
N LYS A 202 -20.00 -46.83 18.55
CA LYS A 202 -21.05 -47.55 17.81
C LYS A 202 -20.66 -49.00 17.54
N GLU A 203 -19.45 -49.23 17.04
CA GLU A 203 -18.94 -50.58 16.75
C GLU A 203 -18.91 -51.47 18.01
N VAL A 204 -18.46 -50.92 19.15
CA VAL A 204 -18.46 -51.63 20.45
C VAL A 204 -19.88 -51.96 20.91
N ASN A 205 -20.82 -51.02 20.78
CA ASN A 205 -22.22 -51.26 21.13
C ASN A 205 -22.86 -52.35 20.26
N ASP A 206 -22.57 -52.37 18.96
CA ASP A 206 -23.06 -53.40 18.05
C ASP A 206 -22.45 -54.78 18.36
N ALA A 207 -21.15 -54.84 18.66
CA ALA A 207 -20.49 -56.06 19.12
C ALA A 207 -21.10 -56.59 20.42
N THR A 208 -21.41 -55.70 21.37
CA THR A 208 -22.04 -56.05 22.65
C THR A 208 -23.42 -56.69 22.43
N LYS A 209 -24.26 -56.08 21.59
CA LYS A 209 -25.57 -56.66 21.21
C LYS A 209 -25.44 -58.05 20.57
N ASN A 210 -24.46 -58.23 19.68
CA ASN A 210 -24.23 -59.52 19.05
C ASN A 210 -23.84 -60.62 20.06
N ILE A 211 -23.02 -60.27 21.06
CA ILE A 211 -22.66 -61.18 22.16
C ILE A 211 -23.89 -61.52 23.01
N GLU A 212 -24.74 -60.53 23.32
CA GLU A 212 -26.00 -60.77 24.03
C GLU A 212 -26.90 -61.76 23.26
N TYR A 213 -27.11 -61.53 21.96
CA TYR A 213 -27.90 -62.45 21.11
C TYR A 213 -27.33 -63.86 21.08
N ALA A 214 -26.00 -64.00 20.92
CA ALA A 214 -25.35 -65.31 20.95
C ALA A 214 -25.54 -66.01 22.31
N THR A 215 -25.48 -65.25 23.41
CA THR A 215 -25.71 -65.77 24.76
C THR A 215 -27.15 -66.26 24.94
N TYR A 216 -28.15 -65.48 24.50
CA TYR A 216 -29.55 -65.91 24.50
C TYR A 216 -29.76 -67.17 23.65
N ALA A 217 -29.18 -67.23 22.46
CA ALA A 217 -29.29 -68.40 21.59
C ALA A 217 -28.68 -69.66 22.26
N MET A 218 -27.51 -69.52 22.89
CA MET A 218 -26.89 -70.62 23.64
C MET A 218 -27.76 -71.08 24.82
N LEU A 219 -28.38 -70.16 25.56
CA LEU A 219 -29.30 -70.50 26.64
C LEU A 219 -30.53 -71.27 26.11
N VAL A 220 -31.12 -70.83 25.01
CA VAL A 220 -32.26 -71.52 24.38
C VAL A 220 -31.85 -72.94 23.94
N VAL A 221 -30.71 -73.09 23.28
CA VAL A 221 -30.19 -74.41 22.88
C VAL A 221 -29.97 -75.33 24.09
N ALA A 222 -29.39 -74.80 25.18
CA ALA A 222 -29.21 -75.56 26.42
C ALA A 222 -30.54 -76.02 27.02
N PHE A 223 -31.54 -75.13 27.08
CA PHE A 223 -32.89 -75.45 27.56
C PHE A 223 -33.58 -76.53 26.72
N VAL A 224 -33.52 -76.41 25.38
CA VAL A 224 -34.11 -77.41 24.47
C VAL A 224 -33.43 -78.76 24.65
N THR A 225 -32.09 -78.79 24.73
CA THR A 225 -31.33 -80.02 24.95
C THR A 225 -31.71 -80.70 26.27
N LEU A 226 -31.86 -79.91 27.35
CA LEU A 226 -32.27 -80.40 28.66
C LEU A 226 -33.70 -80.97 28.62
N PHE A 227 -34.64 -80.27 27.98
CA PHE A 227 -36.02 -80.74 27.82
C PHE A 227 -36.10 -82.07 27.05
N VAL A 228 -35.40 -82.20 25.92
CA VAL A 228 -35.32 -83.44 25.13
C VAL A 228 -34.70 -84.59 25.93
N SER A 229 -33.72 -84.30 26.79
CA SER A 229 -33.12 -85.32 27.66
C SER A 229 -34.09 -85.84 28.73
N LEU A 230 -34.96 -84.96 29.25
CA LEU A 230 -35.97 -85.31 30.25
C LEU A 230 -37.12 -86.11 29.62
N SER A 231 -37.55 -85.79 28.40
CA SER A 231 -38.64 -86.52 27.72
C SER A 231 -38.28 -87.95 27.30
N LYS A 232 -36.99 -88.31 27.34
CA LYS A 232 -36.50 -89.66 27.01
C LYS A 232 -36.34 -90.58 28.24
N ARG A 233 -36.54 -90.05 29.45
CA ARG A 233 -36.56 -90.82 30.70
C ARG A 233 -37.99 -91.19 31.06
#